data_AF-A0A6N7GXV0-F1
#
_entry.id   AF-A0A6N7GXV0-F1
#
_cell.length_a   1.000
_cell.length_b   1.000
_cell.length_c   1.000
_cell.angle_alpha   90.00
_cell.angle_beta   90.00
_cell.angle_gamma   90.00
#
_symmetry.space_group_name_H-M   'P 1'
#
loop_
_entity.id
_entity.type
_entity.pdbx_description
1 polymer ?
#
loop_
_entity_poly.entity_id
_entity_poly.type
_entity_poly.pdbx_seq_one_letter_code
_entity_poly.pdbx_strand_id
1 'polypeptide(L)' 'MPAERANALRDAFMRTMQDPDLLAETAKLGLDVRPASGKDVDALVARFAAFPKDVIERAAAGLYERR' A
#
# COMPACT_ATOMS: atom_id res chain seq x y z
N MET A 1 -9.63 -13.41 8.58
CA MET A 1 -8.62 -14.34 9.15
C MET A 1 -8.46 -14.06 10.64
N PRO A 2 -7.90 -14.97 11.45
CA PRO A 2 -7.61 -14.69 12.87
C PRO A 2 -6.65 -13.50 13.03
N ALA A 3 -6.92 -12.62 14.00
CA ALA A 3 -6.17 -11.36 14.17
C ALA A 3 -4.67 -11.58 14.40
N GLU A 4 -4.29 -12.57 15.21
CA GLU A 4 -2.87 -12.86 15.46
C GLU A 4 -2.13 -13.27 14.19
N ARG A 5 -2.77 -14.07 13.32
CA ARG A 5 -2.15 -14.47 12.05
C ARG A 5 -1.94 -13.27 11.13
N ALA A 6 -2.89 -12.34 11.09
CA ALA A 6 -2.75 -11.12 10.32
C ALA A 6 -1.58 -10.26 10.83
N ASN A 7 -1.45 -10.13 12.15
CA ASN A 7 -0.37 -9.37 12.77
C ASN A 7 0.99 -9.99 12.49
N ALA A 8 1.13 -11.31 12.66
CA ALA A 8 2.37 -12.02 12.37
C ALA A 8 2.85 -11.82 10.91
N LEU A 9 1.91 -11.83 9.95
CA LEU A 9 2.24 -11.59 8.54
C LEU A 9 2.64 -10.14 8.27
N ARG A 10 1.93 -9.17 8.88
CA ARG A 10 2.25 -7.73 8.76
C ARG A 10 3.64 -7.42 9.33
N ASP A 11 3.97 -7.99 10.48
CA ASP A 11 5.27 -7.81 11.11
C ASP A 11 6.39 -8.43 10.29
N ALA A 12 6.18 -9.66 9.78
CA ALA A 12 7.14 -10.32 8.90
C ALA A 12 7.41 -9.50 7.64
N PHE A 13 6.35 -8.99 6.99
CA PHE A 13 6.49 -8.12 5.82
C PHE A 13 7.31 -6.87 6.12
N MET A 14 7.00 -6.16 7.22
CA MET A 14 7.72 -4.93 7.57
C MET A 14 9.19 -5.19 7.86
N ARG A 15 9.52 -6.32 8.50
CA ARG A 15 10.92 -6.74 8.70
C ARG A 15 11.63 -6.99 7.38
N THR A 16 10.98 -7.66 6.43
CA THR A 16 11.55 -7.88 5.09
C THR A 16 11.81 -6.58 4.34
N MET A 17 10.93 -5.59 4.46
CA MET A 17 11.13 -4.28 3.80
C MET A 17 12.31 -3.47 4.38
N GLN A 18 12.82 -3.86 5.55
CA GLN A 18 14.00 -3.27 6.19
C GLN A 18 15.25 -4.15 6.05
N ASP A 19 15.12 -5.29 5.37
CA ASP A 19 16.21 -6.25 5.21
C ASP A 19 17.35 -5.64 4.38
N PRO A 20 18.60 -5.63 4.89
CA PRO A 20 19.73 -5.01 4.19
C PRO A 20 20.01 -5.62 2.82
N ASP A 21 19.81 -6.92 2.65
CA ASP A 21 20.08 -7.60 1.39
C ASP A 21 19.02 -7.22 0.35
N LEU A 22 17.74 -7.14 0.75
CA LEU A 22 16.67 -6.61 -0.10
C LEU A 22 16.94 -5.15 -0.51
N LEU A 23 17.35 -4.31 0.43
CA LEU A 23 17.65 -2.90 0.16
C LEU A 23 18.84 -2.74 -0.80
N ALA A 24 19.87 -3.58 -0.66
CA ALA A 24 21.02 -3.59 -1.57
C ALA A 24 20.60 -3.99 -3.00
N GLU A 25 19.78 -5.03 -3.14
CA GLU A 25 19.29 -5.48 -4.46
C GLU A 25 18.38 -4.44 -5.11
N THR A 26 17.46 -3.85 -4.36
CA THR A 26 16.55 -2.82 -4.88
C THR A 26 17.31 -1.56 -5.32
N ALA A 27 18.36 -1.17 -4.59
CA ALA A 27 19.27 -0.10 -5.00
C ALA A 27 20.02 -0.42 -6.30
N LYS A 28 20.53 -1.64 -6.47
CA LYS A 28 21.18 -2.08 -7.73
C LYS A 28 20.22 -2.01 -8.93
N LEU A 29 18.96 -2.34 -8.69
CA LEU A 29 17.90 -2.29 -9.71
C LEU A 29 17.33 -0.88 -9.92
N GLY A 30 17.76 0.12 -9.14
CA GLY A 30 17.22 1.48 -9.20
C GLY A 30 15.76 1.57 -8.76
N LEU A 31 15.29 0.66 -7.91
CA LEU A 31 13.94 0.63 -7.38
C LEU A 31 13.83 1.45 -6.09
N ASP A 32 12.94 2.43 -6.07
CA ASP A 32 12.58 3.18 -4.85
C ASP A 32 11.52 2.41 -4.05
N VAL A 33 11.96 1.70 -3.01
CA VAL A 33 11.08 0.90 -2.15
C VAL A 33 10.60 1.73 -0.97
N ARG A 34 9.30 2.07 -0.98
CA ARG A 34 8.62 2.85 0.07
C ARG A 34 7.46 2.03 0.64
N PRO A 35 7.70 1.19 1.65
CA PRO A 35 6.67 0.32 2.20
C PRO A 35 5.64 1.13 3.00
N ALA A 36 4.37 0.81 2.82
CA ALA A 36 3.30 1.25 3.71
C ALA A 36 3.02 0.17 4.76
N SER A 37 2.78 0.55 6.01
CA SER A 37 2.40 -0.44 7.02
C SER A 37 0.99 -0.95 6.78
N GLY A 38 0.66 -2.14 7.30
CA GLY A 38 -0.70 -2.66 7.24
C GLY A 38 -1.74 -1.71 7.84
N LYS A 39 -1.36 -0.94 8.88
CA LYS A 39 -2.22 0.08 9.49
C LYS A 39 -2.44 1.28 8.56
N ASP A 40 -1.42 1.71 7.84
CA ASP A 40 -1.52 2.82 6.90
C ASP A 40 -2.44 2.46 5.72
N VAL A 41 -2.34 1.21 5.24
CA VAL A 41 -3.24 0.69 4.20
C VAL A 41 -4.67 0.60 4.69
N ASP A 42 -4.91 0.07 5.91
CA ASP A 42 -6.26 0.00 6.49
C ASP A 42 -6.88 1.41 6.62
N ALA A 43 -6.11 2.39 7.08
CA ALA A 43 -6.55 3.79 7.18
C ALA A 43 -6.86 4.40 5.80
N LEU A 44 -6.03 4.08 4.80
CA LEU A 44 -6.21 4.56 3.44
C LEU A 44 -7.51 3.99 2.84
N VAL A 45 -7.75 2.69 2.98
CA VAL A 45 -8.97 2.02 2.50
C VAL A 45 -10.20 2.62 3.17
N ALA A 46 -10.18 2.81 4.50
CA ALA A 46 -11.28 3.41 5.23
C ALA A 46 -11.60 4.83 4.72
N ARG A 47 -10.56 5.63 4.43
CA ARG A 47 -10.73 6.97 3.85
C ARG A 47 -11.37 6.93 2.47
N PHE A 48 -10.93 6.03 1.59
CA PHE A 48 -11.53 5.89 0.26
C PHE A 48 -12.97 5.39 0.32
N ALA A 49 -13.27 4.46 1.21
CA ALA A 49 -14.62 3.95 1.42
C ALA A 49 -15.60 5.03 1.93
N ALA A 50 -15.08 6.06 2.59
CA ALA A 50 -15.87 7.20 3.08
C ALA A 50 -16.10 8.30 2.02
N PHE A 51 -15.53 8.17 0.81
CA PHE A 51 -15.72 9.20 -0.21
C PHE A 51 -17.15 9.20 -0.77
N PRO A 52 -17.75 10.39 -0.96
CA PRO A 52 -19.01 10.53 -1.67
C PRO A 52 -18.94 9.94 -3.09
N LYS A 53 -20.04 9.33 -3.53
CA LYS A 53 -20.12 8.63 -4.82
C LYS A 53 -19.78 9.53 -6.01
N ASP A 54 -20.21 10.79 -5.97
CA ASP A 54 -19.96 11.79 -7.00
C ASP A 54 -18.46 12.12 -7.15
N VAL A 55 -17.70 12.10 -6.05
CA VAL A 55 -16.24 12.29 -6.09
C VAL A 55 -15.56 11.12 -6.80
N ILE A 56 -16.00 9.89 -6.52
CA ILE A 56 -15.49 8.67 -7.17
C ILE A 56 -15.80 8.68 -8.67
N GLU A 57 -17.04 9.03 -9.05
CA GLU A 57 -17.48 9.11 -10.44
C GLU A 57 -16.67 10.13 -11.25
N ARG A 58 -16.42 11.32 -10.68
CA ARG A 58 -15.59 12.36 -11.31
C ARG A 58 -14.13 11.93 -11.46
N ALA A 59 -13.57 11.27 -10.44
CA ALA A 59 -12.20 10.76 -10.50
C ALA A 59 -12.06 9.67 -11.58
N ALA A 60 -13.04 8.77 -11.70
CA ALA A 60 -13.06 7.75 -12.75
C ALA A 60 -13.13 8.38 -14.15
N ALA A 61 -14.03 9.34 -14.37
CA ALA A 61 -14.17 10.03 -15.66
C ALA A 61 -12.85 10.66 -16.13
N GLY A 62 -12.15 11.38 -15.24
CA GLY A 62 -10.86 12.02 -15.57
C GLY A 62 -9.69 11.06 -15.81
N LEU A 63 -9.78 9.80 -15.35
CA LEU A 63 -8.79 8.74 -15.65
C LEU A 63 -9.02 8.11 -17.03
N TYR A 64 -10.26 8.08 -17.53
CA TYR A 64 -10.57 7.56 -18.86
C TYR A 64 -10.39 8.59 -19.98
N GLU A 65 -10.53 9.89 -19.69
CA GLU A 65 -10.31 10.98 -20.68
C GLU A 65 -8.83 11.16 -21.07
N ARG A 66 -7.89 10.58 -20.31
CA ARG A 66 -6.44 10.71 -20.56
C ARG A 66 -5.81 9.54 -21.32
N ARG A 67 -6.62 8.71 -22.00
CA ARG A 67 -6.17 7.63 -22.89
C ARG A 67 -6.46 7.90 -24.35
#